data_AF-A0A5P8VWY5-F1
#
_entry.id   AF-A0A5P8VWY5-F1
#
_cell.length_a   1.000
_cell.length_b   1.000
_cell.length_c   1.000
_cell.angle_alpha   90.00
_cell.angle_beta   90.00
_cell.angle_gamma   90.00
#
_symmetry.space_group_name_H-M   'P 1'
#
loop_
_entity.id
_entity.type
_entity.pdbx_description
1 polymer ?
#
loop_
_entity_poly.entity_id
_entity_poly.type
_entity_poly.pdbx_seq_one_letter_code
_entity_poly.pdbx_strand_id
1 'polypeptide(L)'
;MLFSNSKTSLKNPKRNNKISRTFWTPTKIVLLSGHLIVLPICTLIILSFLLPLFTASLSASIGTSHHSTSIPWIDDASECEHTGRNWRDRKCWDNQHDPTF
;
A
#
# COMPACT_ATOMS: atom_id res chain seq x y z
N MET A 1 -63.39 -51.87 -11.63
CA MET A 1 -62.07 -51.83 -12.29
C MET A 1 -62.19 -50.93 -13.51
N LEU A 2 -61.30 -50.04 -13.90
CA LEU A 2 -60.19 -49.29 -13.31
C LEU A 2 -59.96 -48.14 -14.33
N PHE A 3 -59.87 -46.92 -13.81
CA PHE A 3 -59.45 -45.64 -14.39
C PHE A 3 -58.99 -45.56 -15.86
N SER A 4 -59.65 -44.69 -16.64
CA SER A 4 -59.15 -44.20 -17.93
C SER A 4 -58.07 -43.13 -17.70
N ASN A 5 -56.87 -43.40 -18.22
CA ASN A 5 -55.67 -42.59 -18.13
C ASN A 5 -55.83 -41.23 -18.81
N SER A 6 -55.91 -40.15 -18.02
CA SER A 6 -55.69 -38.80 -18.53
C SER A 6 -54.20 -38.64 -18.87
N LYS A 7 -53.86 -38.52 -20.15
CA LYS A 7 -52.50 -38.13 -20.57
C LYS A 7 -52.27 -36.68 -20.18
N THR A 8 -51.71 -36.44 -19.01
CA THR A 8 -51.13 -35.14 -18.67
C THR A 8 -49.91 -34.94 -19.56
N SER A 9 -50.09 -34.19 -20.65
CA SER A 9 -48.96 -33.65 -21.42
C SER A 9 -48.24 -32.65 -20.53
N LEU A 10 -47.27 -33.15 -19.77
CA LEU A 10 -46.35 -32.32 -19.01
C LEU A 10 -45.49 -31.58 -20.04
N LYS A 11 -45.92 -30.37 -20.43
CA LYS A 11 -45.06 -29.41 -21.12
C LYS A 11 -43.90 -29.13 -20.18
N ASN A 12 -42.81 -29.87 -20.34
CA ASN A 12 -41.52 -29.47 -19.81
C ASN A 12 -41.28 -28.02 -20.28
N PRO A 13 -41.06 -27.06 -19.37
CA PRO A 13 -40.51 -25.80 -19.81
C PRO A 13 -39.18 -26.16 -20.46
N LYS A 14 -39.05 -25.94 -21.77
CA LYS A 14 -37.74 -25.78 -22.41
C LYS A 14 -37.09 -24.64 -21.64
N ARG A 15 -36.34 -24.99 -20.59
CA ARG A 15 -35.49 -24.06 -19.86
C ARG A 15 -34.58 -23.50 -20.93
N ASN A 16 -34.79 -22.23 -21.22
CA ASN A 16 -34.03 -21.51 -22.22
C ASN A 16 -32.59 -21.49 -21.72
N ASN A 17 -31.79 -22.48 -22.14
CA ASN A 17 -30.34 -22.49 -21.97
C ASN A 17 -29.69 -21.46 -22.92
N LYS A 18 -30.29 -20.27 -23.01
CA LYS A 18 -29.82 -19.11 -23.77
C LYS A 18 -28.94 -18.18 -22.91
N ILE A 19 -28.42 -18.66 -21.78
CA ILE A 19 -27.64 -17.82 -20.85
C ILE A 19 -26.13 -17.92 -21.05
N SER A 20 -25.58 -18.88 -21.80
CA SER A 20 -24.11 -19.07 -21.84
C SER A 20 -23.42 -19.05 -23.20
N ARG A 21 -24.13 -18.85 -24.32
CA ARG A 21 -23.47 -18.93 -25.65
C ARG A 21 -23.15 -17.59 -26.32
N THR A 22 -23.52 -16.46 -25.72
CA THR A 22 -23.35 -15.14 -26.37
C THR A 22 -22.22 -14.29 -25.77
N PHE A 23 -21.61 -14.70 -24.66
CA PHE A 23 -20.79 -13.74 -23.90
C PHE A 23 -19.33 -13.61 -24.34
N TRP A 24 -18.77 -14.60 -25.03
CA TRP A 24 -17.32 -14.67 -25.22
C TRP A 24 -16.97 -14.87 -26.71
N THR A 25 -16.81 -13.76 -27.43
CA THR A 25 -16.02 -13.79 -28.66
C THR A 25 -14.56 -14.02 -28.25
N PRO A 26 -13.79 -14.86 -28.97
CA PRO A 26 -12.40 -15.19 -28.60
C PRO A 26 -11.54 -13.94 -28.41
N THR A 27 -11.82 -12.89 -29.18
CA THR A 27 -11.18 -11.58 -29.05
C THR A 27 -11.39 -10.94 -27.67
N LYS A 28 -12.60 -11.00 -27.10
CA LYS A 28 -12.86 -10.44 -25.75
C LYS A 28 -12.15 -11.23 -24.65
N ILE A 29 -11.97 -12.53 -24.84
CA ILE A 29 -11.23 -13.40 -23.91
C ILE A 29 -9.75 -13.02 -23.89
N VAL A 30 -9.16 -12.88 -25.08
CA VAL A 30 -7.74 -12.54 -25.25
C VAL A 30 -7.44 -11.15 -24.71
N LEU A 31 -8.33 -10.18 -24.96
CA LEU A 31 -8.18 -8.83 -24.41
C LEU A 31 -8.30 -8.83 -22.88
N LEU A 32 -9.27 -9.57 -22.32
CA LEU A 32 -9.47 -9.65 -20.88
C LEU A 32 -8.29 -10.33 -20.17
N SER A 33 -7.80 -11.45 -20.71
CA SER A 33 -6.66 -12.17 -20.12
C SER A 33 -5.37 -11.37 -20.21
N GLY A 34 -5.13 -10.70 -21.34
CA GLY A 34 -4.00 -9.79 -21.51
C GLY A 34 -4.04 -8.65 -20.49
N HIS A 35 -5.20 -8.02 -20.30
CA HIS A 35 -5.34 -6.94 -19.34
C HIS A 35 -5.13 -7.41 -17.89
N LEU A 36 -5.63 -8.60 -17.55
CA LEU A 36 -5.48 -9.18 -16.22
C LEU A 36 -4.02 -9.47 -15.84
N ILE A 37 -3.14 -9.67 -16.83
CA ILE A 37 -1.72 -9.95 -16.61
C ILE A 37 -0.87 -8.69 -16.75
N VAL A 38 -1.14 -7.86 -17.76
CA VAL A 38 -0.33 -6.67 -18.06
C VAL A 38 -0.55 -5.57 -17.02
N LEU A 39 -1.80 -5.31 -16.63
CA LEU A 39 -2.10 -4.30 -15.62
C LEU A 39 -1.34 -4.51 -14.30
N PRO A 40 -1.41 -5.68 -13.65
CA PRO A 40 -0.72 -5.85 -12.36
C PRO A 40 0.79 -5.71 -12.49
N ILE A 41 1.39 -6.21 -13.58
CA ILE A 41 2.83 -6.06 -13.83
C ILE A 41 3.20 -4.58 -13.96
N CYS A 42 2.48 -3.82 -14.77
CA CYS A 42 2.70 -2.38 -14.92
C CYS A 42 2.51 -1.63 -13.60
N THR A 43 1.47 -1.94 -12.82
CA THR A 43 1.25 -1.30 -11.53
C THR A 43 2.34 -1.62 -10.52
N LEU A 44 2.85 -2.86 -10.50
CA LEU A 44 3.94 -3.26 -9.61
C LEU A 44 5.23 -2.50 -9.94
N ILE A 45 5.56 -2.37 -11.23
CA ILE A 45 6.72 -1.61 -11.68
C ILE A 45 6.60 -0.15 -11.23
N ILE A 46 5.48 0.51 -11.55
CA ILE A 46 5.25 1.91 -11.17
C ILE A 46 5.33 2.08 -9.65
N LEU A 47 4.72 1.18 -8.89
CA LEU A 47 4.75 1.22 -7.43
C LEU A 47 6.17 1.04 -6.88
N SER A 48 6.98 0.14 -7.45
CA SER A 48 8.39 -0.04 -7.06
C SER A 48 9.23 1.22 -7.26
N PHE A 49 8.94 2.04 -8.28
CA PHE A 49 9.62 3.31 -8.51
C PHE A 49 9.10 4.44 -7.61
N LEU A 50 7.80 4.46 -7.30
CA LEU A 50 7.19 5.52 -6.49
C LEU A 50 7.33 5.30 -4.98
N LEU A 51 7.40 4.04 -4.54
CA LEU A 51 7.46 3.68 -3.12
C LEU A 51 8.68 4.31 -2.39
N PRO A 52 9.90 4.31 -2.94
CA PRO A 52 11.05 4.96 -2.30
C PRO A 52 10.89 6.48 -2.17
N LEU A 53 10.22 7.11 -3.14
CA LEU A 53 9.94 8.55 -3.09
C LEU A 53 8.97 8.88 -1.96
N PHE A 54 7.92 8.07 -1.83
CA PHE A 54 6.92 8.24 -0.78
C PHE A 54 7.50 7.94 0.61
N THR A 55 8.26 6.86 0.78
CA THR A 55 8.88 6.53 2.06
C THR A 55 9.93 7.56 2.46
N ALA A 56 10.75 8.08 1.52
CA ALA A 56 11.69 9.14 1.82
C ALA A 56 11.00 10.43 2.30
N SER A 57 9.90 10.84 1.65
CA SER A 57 9.13 12.01 2.08
C SER A 57 8.46 11.84 3.44
N LEU A 58 7.96 10.64 3.74
CA LEU A 58 7.36 10.31 5.03
C LEU A 58 8.42 10.23 6.14
N SER A 59 9.58 9.62 5.86
CA SER A 59 10.72 9.58 6.78
C SER A 59 11.33 10.95 7.03
N ALA A 60 11.32 11.86 6.04
CA ALA A 60 11.73 13.25 6.25
C ALA A 60 10.73 14.05 7.10
N SER A 61 9.44 13.70 7.06
CA SER A 61 8.40 14.32 7.88
C SER A 61 8.35 13.79 9.31
N ILE A 62 8.66 12.50 9.51
CA ILE A 62 8.70 11.84 10.83
C ILE A 62 10.09 11.87 11.46
N GLY A 63 11.13 12.12 10.67
CA GLY A 63 12.44 12.47 11.17
C GLY A 63 12.33 13.80 11.87
N THR A 64 12.10 13.76 13.18
CA THR A 64 12.45 14.86 14.06
C THR A 64 13.95 15.09 13.88
N SER A 65 14.30 15.94 12.92
CA SER A 65 15.62 16.54 12.89
C SER A 65 15.67 17.41 14.14
N HIS A 66 15.91 16.80 15.30
CA HIS A 66 16.37 17.50 16.47
C HIS A 66 17.65 18.18 16.00
N HIS A 67 17.58 19.48 15.80
CA HIS A 67 18.73 20.24 15.35
C HIS A 67 19.63 20.37 16.56
N SER A 68 20.56 19.43 16.69
CA SER A 68 21.52 19.44 17.78
C SER A 68 22.31 20.74 17.72
N THR A 69 22.28 21.52 18.79
CA THR A 69 23.08 22.74 18.92
C THR A 69 24.22 22.49 19.89
N SER A 70 25.39 23.07 19.63
CA SER A 70 26.50 22.99 20.57
C SER A 70 26.36 24.09 21.63
N ILE A 71 26.51 23.75 22.91
CA ILE A 71 26.51 24.71 24.02
C ILE A 71 27.91 25.30 24.18
N PRO A 72 28.12 26.60 23.92
CA PRO A 72 29.46 27.19 23.87
C PRO A 72 30.09 27.43 25.25
N TRP A 73 29.31 27.45 26.33
CA TRP A 73 29.80 27.70 27.69
C TRP A 73 30.06 26.45 28.53
N ILE A 74 29.79 25.25 27.98
CA ILE A 74 30.11 23.97 28.63
C ILE A 74 31.26 23.34 27.85
N ASP A 75 32.47 23.44 28.41
CA ASP A 75 33.72 22.89 27.88
C ASP A 75 34.23 21.66 28.66
N ASP A 76 33.49 21.23 29.67
CA ASP A 76 33.75 20.02 30.43
C ASP A 76 32.77 18.87 30.07
N ALA A 77 33.34 17.68 29.88
CA ALA A 77 32.57 16.48 29.53
C ALA A 77 31.65 16.02 30.67
N SER A 78 32.13 16.07 31.91
CA SER A 78 31.38 15.62 33.08
C SER A 78 30.21 16.55 33.38
N GLU A 79 30.39 17.86 33.21
CA GLU A 79 29.32 18.86 33.31
C GLU A 79 28.26 18.61 32.23
N CYS A 80 28.66 18.38 30.99
CA CYS A 80 27.72 18.09 29.90
C CYS A 80 26.86 16.86 30.19
N GLU A 81 27.49 15.75 30.57
CA GLU A 81 26.80 14.49 30.86
C GLU A 81 25.92 14.59 32.11
N HIS A 82 26.32 15.37 33.12
CA HIS A 82 25.50 15.63 34.30
C HIS A 82 24.17 16.30 33.97
N THR A 83 24.12 17.10 32.90
CA THR A 83 22.88 17.73 32.43
C THR A 83 22.02 16.81 31.55
N GLY A 84 22.43 15.54 31.35
CA GLY A 84 21.74 14.60 30.47
C GLY A 84 21.94 14.89 28.98
N ARG A 85 22.98 15.65 28.62
CA ARG A 85 23.34 16.00 27.24
C ARG A 85 24.48 15.13 26.73
N ASN A 86 24.71 15.16 25.41
CA ASN A 86 25.73 14.32 24.78
C ASN A 86 27.03 15.10 24.58
N TRP A 87 28.13 14.57 25.12
CA TRP A 87 29.47 15.04 24.80
C TRP A 87 29.98 14.40 23.51
N ARG A 88 30.30 15.20 22.49
CA ARG A 88 30.88 14.72 21.21
C ARG A 88 31.73 15.81 20.56
N ASP A 89 32.84 15.43 19.94
CA ASP A 89 33.73 16.35 19.21
C ASP A 89 34.28 17.50 20.07
N ARG A 90 34.53 17.23 21.37
CA ARG A 90 34.94 18.22 22.38
C ARG A 90 33.92 19.36 22.57
N LYS A 91 32.64 19.05 22.37
CA LYS A 91 31.53 19.98 22.57
C LYS A 91 30.38 19.27 23.25
N CYS A 92 29.61 20.04 24.01
CA CYS A 92 28.34 19.58 24.56
C CYS A 92 27.20 19.82 23.56
N TRP A 93 26.43 18.80 23.23
CA TRP A 93 25.32 18.86 22.27
C TRP A 93 23.96 18.79 22.96
N ASP A 94 23.11 19.77 22.68
CA ASP A 94 21.72 19.82 23.10
C ASP A 94 20.79 19.41 21.95
N ASN A 95 19.99 18.36 22.18
CA ASN A 95 19.04 17.82 21.20
C ASN A 95 17.59 18.32 21.43
N GLN A 96 17.38 19.19 22.42
CA GLN A 96 16.03 19.65 22.79
C GLN A 96 15.55 20.84 21.95
N HIS A 97 16.35 21.33 21.00
CA HIS A 97 15.98 22.45 20.15
C HIS A 97 15.18 22.01 18.92
N ASP A 98 13.96 22.52 18.83
CA ASP A 98 13.14 22.53 17.62
C ASP A 98 13.55 23.76 16.78
N PRO A 99 13.93 23.61 15.50
CA PRO A 99 14.32 24.72 14.63
C PRO A 99 13.16 25.67 14.29
N THR A 100 11.93 25.34 14.70
CA THR A 100 10.72 26.12 14.43
C THR A 100 10.37 27.13 15.52
N PHE A 101 11.12 27.20 16.63
CA PHE A 101 10.93 28.22 17.67
C PHE A 101 12.22 28.67 18.36
#